data_AF-A0A954INU3-F1
#
_entry.id   AF-A0A954INU3-F1
#
_cell.length_a   1.000
_cell.length_b   1.000
_cell.length_c   1.000
_cell.angle_alpha   90.00
_cell.angle_beta   90.00
_cell.angle_gamma   90.00
#
_symmetry.space_group_name_H-M   'P 1'
#
loop_
_entity.id
_entity.type
_entity.pdbx_description
1 polymer ?
#
loop_
_entity_poly.entity_id
_entity_poly.type
_entity_poly.pdbx_seq_one_letter_code
_entity_poly.pdbx_strand_id
1 'polypeptide(L)'
;MRLSLAASLLAMSVAVGCAITPPPPRVMGSFQVAAQHRDVVWEQAVEVLNQYHFLVARESKLEGLIETEYRAGANVLEPWHPDAPNFESRMESSLQSIRRRAIVSIQSSEPGLLKVAVRVEKEIEDVPGLAANYEGGATFSDSQPLQRDLTQVLGQSGPSQWLPLGRDLELESQILGSIRARLGR
;
A
#
# COMPACT_ATOMS: atom_id res chain seq x y z
N MET A 1 -46.06 -24.95 -8.77
CA MET A 1 -45.22 -24.66 -7.59
C MET A 1 -43.73 -24.50 -7.95
N ARG A 2 -43.41 -23.83 -9.07
CA ARG A 2 -42.01 -23.64 -9.55
C ARG A 2 -41.67 -22.20 -9.99
N LEU A 3 -42.66 -21.31 -10.08
CA LEU A 3 -42.42 -19.90 -10.42
C LEU A 3 -42.18 -19.00 -9.20
N SER A 4 -42.55 -19.43 -7.99
CA SER A 4 -42.44 -18.60 -6.78
C SER A 4 -41.01 -18.52 -6.22
N LEU A 5 -40.10 -19.39 -6.65
CA LEU A 5 -38.72 -19.46 -6.13
C LEU A 5 -37.75 -18.56 -6.91
N ALA A 6 -38.03 -18.31 -8.19
CA ALA A 6 -37.20 -17.43 -9.02
C ALA A 6 -37.38 -15.94 -8.69
N ALA A 7 -38.57 -15.54 -8.24
CA ALA A 7 -38.85 -14.15 -7.87
C ALA A 7 -38.19 -13.73 -6.55
N SER A 8 -37.99 -14.66 -5.61
CA SER A 8 -37.33 -14.37 -4.33
C SER A 8 -35.82 -14.23 -4.45
N LEU A 9 -35.19 -14.92 -5.42
CA LEU A 9 -33.74 -14.80 -5.68
C LEU A 9 -33.37 -13.47 -6.35
N LEU A 10 -34.25 -12.91 -7.18
CA LEU A 10 -34.01 -11.61 -7.84
C LEU A 10 -34.23 -10.41 -6.90
N ALA A 11 -35.07 -10.56 -5.87
CA ALA A 11 -35.30 -9.54 -4.86
C ALA A 11 -34.16 -9.42 -3.84
N MET A 12 -33.39 -10.50 -3.63
CA MET A 12 -32.26 -10.52 -2.69
C MET A 12 -31.01 -9.80 -3.24
N SER A 13 -30.89 -9.65 -4.56
CA SER A 13 -29.77 -8.99 -5.23
C SER A 13 -29.82 -7.44 -5.21
N VAL A 14 -30.96 -6.83 -4.87
CA VAL A 14 -31.12 -5.37 -4.89
C VAL A 14 -30.75 -4.72 -3.54
N ALA A 15 -30.67 -5.49 -2.45
CA ALA A 15 -30.39 -4.97 -1.11
C ALA A 15 -28.88 -4.79 -0.78
N VAL A 16 -27.96 -5.23 -1.65
CA VAL A 16 -26.51 -5.12 -1.40
C VAL A 16 -25.91 -3.82 -1.98
N GLY A 17 -26.70 -3.00 -2.67
CA GLY A 17 -26.21 -1.83 -3.42
C GLY A 17 -26.01 -0.52 -2.65
N CYS A 18 -26.36 -0.43 -1.36
CA CYS A 18 -26.36 0.85 -0.63
C CYS A 18 -25.53 0.84 0.66
N ALA A 19 -24.29 0.34 0.59
CA ALA A 19 -23.28 0.56 1.62
C ALA A 19 -21.99 1.14 1.03
N ILE A 20 -22.12 2.07 0.07
CA ILE A 20 -21.01 2.97 -0.26
C ILE A 20 -20.98 4.02 0.86
N THR A 21 -20.33 3.67 1.97
CA THR A 21 -19.94 4.66 2.96
C THR A 21 -19.12 5.74 2.23
N PRO A 22 -19.40 7.03 2.45
CA PRO A 22 -18.54 8.08 1.91
C PRO A 22 -17.10 7.78 2.31
N PRO A 23 -16.12 7.90 1.40
CA PRO A 23 -14.72 7.77 1.81
C PRO A 23 -14.48 8.76 2.97
N PRO A 24 -13.79 8.34 4.04
CA PRO A 24 -13.53 9.23 5.16
C PRO A 24 -12.87 10.53 4.64
N PRO A 25 -13.18 11.68 5.25
CA PRO A 25 -12.63 12.95 4.80
C PRO A 25 -11.11 12.85 4.74
N ARG A 26 -10.55 13.12 3.56
CA ARG A 26 -9.11 13.04 3.30
C ARG A 26 -8.40 14.09 4.17
N VAL A 27 -7.86 13.67 5.30
CA VAL A 27 -7.00 14.54 6.13
C VAL A 27 -5.69 14.70 5.39
N MET A 28 -5.57 15.73 4.57
CA MET A 28 -4.34 16.01 3.85
C MET A 28 -3.29 16.62 4.79
N GLY A 29 -2.09 16.06 4.74
CA GLY A 29 -0.88 16.72 5.22
C GLY A 29 -0.50 16.39 6.65
N SER A 30 -0.95 17.22 7.59
CA SER A 30 -0.44 17.23 8.97
C SER A 30 -1.44 17.86 9.92
N PHE A 31 -1.41 17.48 11.19
CA PHE A 31 -2.16 18.19 12.24
C PHE A 31 -1.21 18.68 13.34
N GLN A 32 -1.67 19.65 14.12
CA GLN A 32 -0.92 20.22 15.23
C GLN A 32 -1.46 19.75 16.58
N VAL A 33 -0.57 19.56 17.55
CA VAL A 33 -0.85 19.12 18.92
C VAL A 33 -0.02 19.93 19.90
N ALA A 34 -0.50 20.11 21.14
CA ALA A 34 0.30 20.72 22.20
C ALA A 34 1.60 19.93 22.47
N ALA A 35 2.71 20.65 22.63
CA ALA A 35 4.03 20.07 22.74
C ALA A 35 4.25 19.21 24.00
N GLN A 36 3.47 19.44 25.06
CA GLN A 36 3.48 18.61 26.25
C GLN A 36 3.05 17.15 26.00
N HIS A 37 2.35 16.86 24.90
CA HIS A 37 1.88 15.52 24.57
C HIS A 37 2.83 14.76 23.63
N ARG A 38 4.09 15.18 23.50
CA ARG A 38 5.06 14.58 22.55
C ARG A 38 5.15 13.07 22.69
N ASP A 39 5.34 12.56 23.91
CA ASP A 39 5.51 11.13 24.16
C ASP A 39 4.22 10.35 23.87
N VAL A 40 3.05 10.89 24.25
CA VAL A 40 1.75 10.28 23.95
C VAL A 40 1.54 10.19 22.44
N VAL A 41 1.84 11.26 21.69
CA VAL A 41 1.76 11.26 20.23
C VAL A 41 2.69 10.23 19.62
N TRP A 42 3.91 10.08 20.16
CA TRP A 42 4.88 9.09 19.71
C TRP A 42 4.35 7.67 19.87
N GLU A 43 3.91 7.32 21.08
CA GLU A 43 3.38 5.99 21.40
C GLU A 43 2.15 5.65 20.56
N GLN A 44 1.22 6.60 20.39
CA GLN A 44 0.05 6.39 19.55
C GLN A 44 0.40 6.26 18.07
N ALA A 45 1.44 6.96 17.59
CA ALA A 45 1.91 6.80 16.21
C ALA A 45 2.48 5.39 15.98
N VAL A 46 3.35 4.89 16.87
CA VAL A 46 3.91 3.54 16.80
C VAL A 46 2.80 2.48 16.84
N GLU A 47 1.85 2.63 17.77
CA GLU A 47 0.74 1.70 17.91
C GLU A 47 -0.18 1.68 16.68
N VAL A 48 -0.45 2.84 16.07
CA VAL A 48 -1.19 2.90 14.80
C VAL A 48 -0.41 2.21 13.68
N LEU A 49 0.89 2.46 13.54
CA LEU A 49 1.70 1.78 12.51
C LEU A 49 1.66 0.25 12.68
N ASN A 50 1.77 -0.23 13.93
CA ASN A 50 1.64 -1.65 14.25
C ASN A 50 0.25 -2.21 13.94
N GLN A 51 -0.83 -1.45 14.17
CA GLN A 51 -2.19 -1.86 13.79
C GLN A 51 -2.35 -2.01 12.27
N TYR A 52 -1.66 -1.20 11.48
CA TYR A 52 -1.55 -1.35 10.03
C TYR A 52 -0.50 -2.39 9.62
N HIS A 53 0.08 -3.11 10.60
CA HIS A 53 1.11 -4.11 10.46
C HIS A 53 2.39 -3.62 9.76
N PHE A 54 2.67 -2.32 9.82
CA PHE A 54 3.97 -1.79 9.42
C PHE A 54 4.97 -2.03 10.55
N LEU A 55 6.04 -2.77 10.25
CA LEU A 55 7.12 -3.01 11.20
C LEU A 55 8.01 -1.77 11.28
N VAL A 56 8.34 -1.33 12.48
CA VAL A 56 9.20 -0.15 12.66
C VAL A 56 10.66 -0.53 12.44
N ALA A 57 11.32 0.14 11.49
CA ALA A 57 12.72 -0.05 11.15
C ALA A 57 13.63 0.87 11.96
N ARG A 58 13.22 2.12 12.12
CA ARG A 58 14.01 3.17 12.80
C ARG A 58 13.10 4.09 13.59
N GLU A 59 13.46 4.31 14.85
CA GLU A 59 12.84 5.29 15.73
C GLU A 59 13.90 6.29 16.23
N SER A 60 13.64 7.58 16.02
CA SER A 60 14.52 8.65 16.49
C SER A 60 13.71 9.77 17.12
N LYS A 61 13.55 9.72 18.44
CA LYS A 61 12.84 10.77 19.19
C LYS A 61 13.50 12.15 19.06
N LEU A 62 14.82 12.19 18.86
CA LEU A 62 15.60 13.42 18.68
C LEU A 62 15.28 14.09 17.33
N GLU A 63 15.30 13.32 16.25
CA GLU A 63 14.95 13.82 14.91
C GLU A 63 13.43 13.98 14.74
N GLY A 64 12.65 13.34 15.61
CA GLY A 64 11.19 13.32 15.52
C GLY A 64 10.71 12.42 14.38
N LEU A 65 11.41 11.32 14.09
CA LEU A 65 11.14 10.48 12.92
C LEU A 65 10.90 9.01 13.32
N ILE A 66 9.83 8.43 12.79
CA ILE A 66 9.53 6.99 12.84
C ILE A 66 9.47 6.51 11.39
N GLU A 67 10.33 5.56 11.04
CA GLU A 67 10.40 4.96 9.72
C GLU A 67 10.15 3.46 9.82
N THR A 68 9.39 2.93 8.87
CA THR A 68 8.99 1.53 8.83
C THR A 68 9.76 0.76 7.76
N GLU A 69 9.79 -0.56 7.90
CA GLU A 69 10.25 -1.45 6.85
C GLU A 69 9.28 -1.42 5.65
N TYR A 70 9.78 -1.77 4.48
CA TYR A 70 8.91 -1.99 3.34
C TYR A 70 7.99 -3.18 3.57
N ARG A 71 6.69 -2.97 3.36
CA ARG A 71 5.65 -3.99 3.51
C ARG A 71 4.91 -4.18 2.20
N ALA A 72 4.69 -5.42 1.79
CA ALA A 72 3.82 -5.74 0.66
C ALA A 72 2.38 -5.30 0.94
N GLY A 73 1.72 -4.68 -0.05
CA GLY A 73 0.33 -4.25 0.08
C GLY A 73 -0.64 -5.43 0.15
N ALA A 74 -1.69 -5.29 0.95
CA ALA A 74 -2.74 -6.30 1.01
C ALA A 74 -3.52 -6.45 -0.31
N ASN A 75 -3.86 -7.70 -0.61
CA ASN A 75 -4.59 -8.09 -1.80
C ASN A 75 -6.11 -8.06 -1.58
N VAL A 76 -6.86 -8.33 -2.65
CA VAL A 76 -8.34 -8.44 -2.61
C VAL A 76 -8.78 -9.59 -1.70
N LEU A 77 -7.96 -10.64 -1.61
CA LEU A 77 -8.23 -11.81 -0.76
C LEU A 77 -7.88 -11.59 0.71
N GLU A 78 -7.36 -10.41 1.08
CA GLU A 78 -6.93 -10.07 2.43
C GLU A 78 -7.73 -8.87 3.00
N PRO A 79 -9.07 -8.94 3.06
CA PRO A 79 -9.90 -7.81 3.47
C PRO A 79 -9.67 -7.34 4.91
N TRP A 80 -9.06 -8.16 5.77
CA TRP A 80 -8.77 -7.82 7.17
C TRP A 80 -7.52 -6.95 7.35
N HIS A 81 -6.67 -6.79 6.33
CA HIS A 81 -5.49 -5.93 6.41
C HIS A 81 -5.85 -4.48 6.04
N PRO A 82 -5.65 -3.49 6.93
CA PRO A 82 -6.10 -2.11 6.72
C PRO A 82 -5.11 -1.25 5.92
N ASP A 83 -3.98 -1.80 5.50
CA ASP A 83 -2.91 -1.11 4.74
C ASP A 83 -3.29 -0.82 3.28
N ALA A 84 -4.38 -1.37 2.76
CA ALA A 84 -4.95 -1.00 1.47
C ALA A 84 -6.24 -0.18 1.67
N PRO A 85 -6.20 1.16 1.42
CA PRO A 85 -7.27 2.09 1.82
C PRO A 85 -8.55 1.94 1.00
N ASN A 86 -8.45 1.46 -0.23
CA ASN A 86 -9.56 1.37 -1.18
C ASN A 86 -9.51 0.05 -1.96
N PHE A 87 -10.60 -0.29 -2.66
CA PHE A 87 -10.68 -1.51 -3.46
C PHE A 87 -9.71 -1.50 -4.65
N GLU A 88 -9.47 -0.35 -5.26
CA GLU A 88 -8.53 -0.18 -6.37
C GLU A 88 -7.10 -0.56 -5.98
N SER A 89 -6.62 -0.10 -4.83
CA SER A 89 -5.29 -0.38 -4.26
C SER A 89 -5.11 -1.86 -3.99
N ARG A 90 -6.19 -2.56 -3.60
CA ARG A 90 -6.19 -4.02 -3.41
C ARG A 90 -6.09 -4.75 -4.73
N MET A 91 -6.87 -4.32 -5.73
CA MET A 91 -6.81 -4.88 -7.09
C MET A 91 -5.43 -4.68 -7.68
N GLU A 92 -4.87 -3.48 -7.55
CA GLU A 92 -3.53 -3.14 -8.01
C GLU A 92 -2.46 -4.02 -7.34
N SER A 93 -2.54 -4.19 -6.02
CA SER A 93 -1.58 -5.05 -5.27
C SER A 93 -1.76 -6.54 -5.60
N SER A 94 -2.97 -6.95 -6.01
CA SER A 94 -3.25 -8.34 -6.44
C SER A 94 -2.73 -8.64 -7.83
N LEU A 95 -2.68 -7.63 -8.71
CA LEU A 95 -2.22 -7.75 -10.09
C LEU A 95 -0.71 -7.52 -10.21
N GLN A 96 -0.15 -6.69 -9.35
CA GLN A 96 1.27 -6.38 -9.34
C GLN A 96 1.80 -6.31 -7.92
N SER A 97 2.99 -6.88 -7.69
CA SER A 97 3.71 -6.73 -6.44
C SER A 97 3.97 -5.25 -6.14
N ILE A 98 3.30 -4.74 -5.12
CA ILE A 98 3.46 -3.37 -4.63
C ILE A 98 3.90 -3.44 -3.18
N ARG A 99 4.85 -2.60 -2.81
CA ARG A 99 5.26 -2.41 -1.42
C ARG A 99 5.14 -0.95 -1.01
N ARG A 100 4.91 -0.73 0.27
CA ARG A 100 4.74 0.59 0.89
C ARG A 100 5.63 0.73 2.10
N ARG A 101 6.10 1.94 2.35
CA ARG A 101 6.84 2.33 3.54
C ARG A 101 6.21 3.59 4.14
N ALA A 102 5.87 3.54 5.42
CA ALA A 102 5.35 4.68 6.17
C ALA A 102 6.47 5.40 6.94
N ILE A 103 6.42 6.72 6.90
CA ILE A 103 7.34 7.64 7.57
C ILE A 103 6.50 8.65 8.33
N VAL A 104 6.63 8.68 9.66
CA VAL A 104 5.93 9.64 10.53
C VAL A 104 6.93 10.66 11.04
N SER A 105 6.65 11.94 10.83
CA SER A 105 7.46 13.05 11.33
C SER A 105 6.71 13.87 12.37
N ILE A 106 7.33 14.07 13.54
CA ILE A 106 6.82 14.83 14.68
C ILE A 106 7.82 15.95 14.97
N GLN A 107 7.56 17.14 14.44
CA GLN A 107 8.47 18.29 14.51
C GLN A 107 7.81 19.47 15.23
N SER A 108 8.61 20.29 15.91
CA SER A 108 8.11 21.54 16.48
C SER A 108 7.82 22.55 15.36
N SER A 109 6.62 23.09 15.30
CA SER A 109 6.20 24.04 14.24
C SER A 109 6.12 25.47 14.77
N GLU A 110 5.53 25.64 15.95
CA GLU A 110 5.30 26.92 16.61
C GLU A 110 5.61 26.76 18.11
N PRO A 111 5.81 27.86 18.87
CA PRO A 111 6.05 27.79 20.30
C PRO A 111 4.94 27.00 21.01
N GLY A 112 5.31 25.86 21.60
CA GLY A 112 4.36 25.00 22.30
C GLY A 112 3.50 24.09 21.42
N LEU A 113 3.73 24.03 20.10
CA LEU A 113 3.00 23.18 19.16
C LEU A 113 3.91 22.22 18.38
N LEU A 114 3.48 20.97 18.30
CA LEU A 114 4.07 19.91 17.49
C LEU A 114 3.21 19.69 16.25
N LYS A 115 3.86 19.58 15.10
CA LYS A 115 3.27 19.18 13.83
C LYS A 115 3.57 17.71 13.61
N VAL A 116 2.50 16.93 13.45
CA VAL A 116 2.54 15.51 13.10
C VAL A 116 2.19 15.38 11.63
N ALA A 117 3.07 14.78 10.85
CA ALA A 117 2.84 14.49 9.43
C ALA A 117 3.17 13.03 9.14
N VAL A 118 2.44 12.45 8.18
CA VAL A 118 2.64 11.08 7.72
C VAL A 118 2.94 11.13 6.23
N ARG A 119 3.97 10.41 5.81
CA ARG A 119 4.31 10.16 4.41
C ARG A 119 4.29 8.65 4.18
N VAL A 120 3.68 8.22 3.10
CA VAL A 120 3.75 6.81 2.67
C VAL A 120 4.31 6.77 1.27
N GLU A 121 5.44 6.10 1.12
CA GLU A 121 6.11 5.89 -0.15
C GLU A 121 5.69 4.54 -0.72
N LYS A 122 5.28 4.54 -1.98
CA LYS A 122 4.78 3.36 -2.71
C LYS A 122 5.76 3.00 -3.81
N GLU A 123 6.06 1.71 -3.92
CA GLU A 123 6.94 1.15 -4.93
C GLU A 123 6.29 -0.04 -5.61
N ILE A 124 6.53 -0.17 -6.91
CA ILE A 124 6.07 -1.27 -7.75
C ILE A 124 7.26 -2.13 -8.12
N GLU A 125 7.08 -3.44 -8.11
CA GLU A 125 8.09 -4.36 -8.58
C GLU A 125 8.14 -4.30 -10.12
N ASP A 126 9.33 -4.13 -10.68
CA ASP A 126 9.62 -4.33 -12.09
C ASP A 126 10.20 -5.73 -12.26
N VAL A 127 9.33 -6.65 -12.70
CA VAL A 127 9.70 -8.04 -12.95
C VAL A 127 10.16 -8.13 -14.41
N PRO A 128 11.45 -8.42 -14.68
CA PRO A 128 11.94 -8.49 -16.05
C PRO A 128 11.17 -9.54 -16.83
N GLY A 129 10.81 -9.17 -18.06
CA GLY A 129 9.82 -9.89 -18.87
C GLY A 129 10.07 -11.39 -18.97
N LEU A 130 8.96 -12.13 -18.95
CA LEU A 130 8.81 -13.58 -19.11
C LEU A 130 9.30 -14.13 -20.47
N ALA A 131 10.29 -13.51 -21.12
CA ALA A 131 10.77 -13.90 -22.44
C ALA A 131 11.17 -15.38 -22.51
N ALA A 132 11.46 -16.01 -21.36
CA ALA A 132 11.81 -17.43 -21.26
C ALA A 132 10.66 -18.39 -20.85
N ASN A 133 9.48 -17.91 -20.41
CA ASN A 133 8.44 -18.75 -19.79
C ASN A 133 7.19 -19.01 -20.66
N TYR A 134 7.20 -18.64 -21.94
CA TYR A 134 6.13 -18.96 -22.89
C TYR A 134 6.63 -19.96 -23.94
N GLU A 135 5.76 -20.85 -24.42
CA GLU A 135 6.13 -21.94 -25.35
C GLU A 135 6.62 -21.48 -26.75
N GLY A 136 6.76 -20.16 -26.98
CA GLY A 136 7.32 -19.55 -28.19
C GLY A 136 8.53 -18.63 -27.94
N GLY A 137 9.09 -18.61 -26.73
CA GLY A 137 10.18 -17.70 -26.32
C GLY A 137 11.57 -18.03 -26.86
N ALA A 138 11.68 -19.02 -27.72
CA ALA A 138 12.91 -19.35 -28.41
C ALA A 138 13.16 -18.33 -29.53
N THR A 139 13.82 -17.22 -29.17
CA THR A 139 14.33 -16.27 -30.15
C THR A 139 15.68 -16.77 -30.66
N PHE A 140 15.81 -16.96 -31.97
CA PHE A 140 17.05 -17.30 -32.65
C PHE A 140 17.62 -16.06 -33.35
N SER A 141 18.94 -15.92 -33.41
CA SER A 141 19.58 -14.83 -34.13
C SER A 141 19.51 -15.05 -35.64
N ASP A 142 18.88 -14.14 -36.38
CA ASP A 142 18.72 -14.21 -37.85
C ASP A 142 20.05 -14.05 -38.62
N SER A 143 21.05 -13.45 -37.99
CA SER A 143 22.35 -13.13 -38.60
C SER A 143 23.38 -14.28 -38.59
N GLN A 144 23.03 -15.47 -38.08
CA GLN A 144 23.95 -16.60 -37.95
C GLN A 144 23.70 -17.69 -39.00
N PRO A 145 24.73 -18.16 -39.73
CA PRO A 145 24.57 -19.22 -40.72
C PRO A 145 24.16 -20.52 -40.04
N LEU A 146 23.04 -21.12 -40.47
CA LEU A 146 22.41 -22.36 -39.99
C LEU A 146 23.26 -23.18 -38.98
N GLN A 147 23.32 -22.73 -37.72
CA GLN A 147 23.92 -23.50 -36.64
C GLN A 147 22.92 -24.57 -36.23
N ARG A 148 23.29 -25.86 -36.37
CA ARG A 148 22.47 -26.98 -35.85
C ARG A 148 22.54 -27.14 -34.33
N ASP A 149 23.28 -26.26 -33.67
CA ASP A 149 23.35 -26.16 -32.23
C ASP A 149 22.42 -25.03 -31.79
N LEU A 150 21.19 -25.38 -31.42
CA LEU A 150 20.11 -24.45 -31.06
C LEU A 150 20.33 -23.94 -29.63
N THR A 151 21.40 -23.19 -29.39
CA THR A 151 21.59 -22.52 -28.11
C THR A 151 20.53 -21.44 -27.98
N GLN A 152 19.53 -21.66 -27.11
CA GLN A 152 18.49 -20.69 -26.85
C GLN A 152 19.11 -19.40 -26.30
N VAL A 153 18.92 -18.29 -27.01
CA VAL A 153 19.22 -16.96 -26.45
C VAL A 153 18.12 -16.67 -25.44
N LEU A 154 18.36 -17.01 -24.18
CA LEU A 154 17.52 -16.53 -23.09
C LEU A 154 17.65 -15.01 -23.10
N GLY A 155 16.59 -14.32 -23.52
CA GLY A 155 16.49 -12.87 -23.33
C GLY A 155 16.77 -12.58 -21.86
N GLN A 156 17.86 -11.86 -21.59
CA GLN A 156 18.40 -11.69 -20.25
C GLN A 156 17.30 -11.15 -19.32
N SER A 157 16.72 -12.03 -18.50
CA SER A 157 15.91 -11.62 -17.36
C SER A 157 16.88 -11.04 -16.33
N GLY A 158 16.89 -9.71 -16.20
CA GLY A 158 17.66 -9.03 -15.15
C GLY A 158 17.18 -9.44 -13.74
N PRO A 159 17.79 -8.92 -12.66
CA PRO A 159 17.17 -9.00 -11.34
C PRO A 159 15.91 -8.13 -11.30
N SER A 160 14.92 -8.56 -10.51
CA SER A 160 13.76 -7.72 -10.17
C SER A 160 14.22 -6.40 -9.52
N GLN A 161 13.60 -5.30 -9.91
CA GLN A 161 13.89 -3.96 -9.38
C GLN A 161 12.64 -3.37 -8.75
N TRP A 162 12.79 -2.43 -7.81
CA TRP A 162 11.66 -1.70 -7.24
C TRP A 162 11.67 -0.27 -7.76
N LEU A 163 10.57 0.13 -8.40
CA LEU A 163 10.40 1.45 -8.99
C LEU A 163 9.49 2.31 -8.08
N PRO A 164 9.88 3.55 -7.76
CA PRO A 164 9.05 4.44 -6.96
C PRO A 164 7.84 4.92 -7.77
N LEU A 165 6.63 4.67 -7.24
CA LEU A 165 5.36 5.20 -7.77
C LEU A 165 4.99 6.56 -7.15
N GLY A 166 5.69 6.97 -6.08
CA GLY A 166 5.44 8.22 -5.38
C GLY A 166 4.68 8.02 -4.07
N ARG A 167 3.85 9.00 -3.69
CA ARG A 167 3.19 9.04 -2.38
C ARG A 167 1.77 8.47 -2.42
N ASP A 168 1.45 7.61 -1.46
CA ASP A 168 0.09 7.09 -1.26
C ASP A 168 -0.71 8.04 -0.36
N LEU A 169 -1.30 9.08 -0.95
CA LEU A 169 -2.03 10.13 -0.22
C LEU A 169 -3.25 9.61 0.55
N GLU A 170 -3.84 8.50 0.09
CA GLU A 170 -5.02 7.94 0.72
C GLU A 170 -4.66 7.25 2.01
N LEU A 171 -3.66 6.35 1.95
CA LEU A 171 -3.17 5.68 3.14
C LEU A 171 -2.54 6.67 4.13
N GLU A 172 -1.81 7.68 3.65
CA GLU A 172 -1.31 8.78 4.49
C GLU A 172 -2.44 9.43 5.31
N SER A 173 -3.54 9.79 4.65
CA SER A 173 -4.66 10.45 5.31
C SER A 173 -5.39 9.53 6.30
N GLN A 174 -5.47 8.23 6.02
CA GLN A 174 -6.08 7.23 6.91
C GLN A 174 -5.24 6.98 8.16
N ILE A 175 -3.92 6.81 8.00
CA ILE A 175 -2.99 6.67 9.13
C ILE A 175 -3.01 7.95 9.97
N LEU A 176 -2.92 9.13 9.35
CA LEU A 176 -2.96 10.41 10.06
C LEU A 176 -4.28 10.60 10.81
N GLY A 177 -5.40 10.26 10.19
CA GLY A 177 -6.73 10.27 10.82
C GLY A 177 -6.83 9.31 12.00
N SER A 178 -6.24 8.12 11.88
CA SER A 178 -6.21 7.10 12.94
C SER A 178 -5.41 7.58 14.16
N ILE A 179 -4.23 8.20 13.94
CA ILE A 179 -3.43 8.80 15.02
C ILE A 179 -4.23 9.91 15.70
N ARG A 180 -4.81 10.83 14.94
CA ARG A 180 -5.63 11.93 15.47
C ARG A 180 -6.82 11.43 16.28
N ALA A 181 -7.52 10.40 15.81
CA ALA A 181 -8.66 9.82 16.49
C ALA A 181 -8.29 9.13 17.81
N ARG A 182 -7.07 8.61 17.94
CA ARG A 182 -6.57 8.06 19.21
C ARG A 182 -6.19 9.14 20.23
N LEU A 183 -5.73 10.30 19.78
CA LEU A 183 -5.39 11.43 20.65
C LEU A 183 -6.61 12.16 21.22
N GLY A 184 -7.77 12.05 20.58
CA GLY A 184 -9.02 12.65 21.05
C GLY A 184 -9.85 11.77 21.99
N ARG A 185 -9.37 10.57 22.32
CA ARG A 185 -9.97 9.67 23.32
C ARG A 185 -9.30 9.88 24.66
#